data_AF-T1GHW6-F1
#
_entry.id   AF-T1GHW6-F1
#
_cell.length_a   1.000
_cell.length_b   1.000
_cell.length_c   1.000
_cell.angle_alpha   90.00
_cell.angle_beta   90.00
_cell.angle_gamma   90.00
#
_symmetry.space_group_name_H-M   'P 1'
#
loop_
_entity.id
_entity.type
_entity.pdbx_description
1 polymer ?
#
loop_
_entity_poly.entity_id
_entity_poly.type
_entity_poly.pdbx_seq_one_letter_code
_entity_poly.pdbx_strand_id
1 'polypeptide(L)'
;MLSEIEPYTDFYVWENGTYDEATGKHLPPNNWVCSFRYSAWEWNDQRQQFYLHQFGTFQPDLNYRNPAVHDAMNKVMRFWLDKGIGGFRIDALPFMYEVAKDPKTG
;
A
#
# COMPACT_ATOMS: atom_id res chain seq x y z
N MET A 1 -6.79 -13.01 -1.35
CA MET A 1 -6.22 -11.86 -2.07
C MET A 1 -5.04 -11.21 -1.32
N LEU A 2 -4.69 -11.69 -0.11
CA LEU A 2 -3.67 -11.10 0.76
C LEU A 2 -2.59 -12.12 1.18
N SER A 3 -2.54 -13.30 0.56
CA SER A 3 -1.43 -14.26 0.68
C SER A 3 -0.34 -13.96 -0.37
N GLU A 4 0.89 -14.41 -0.12
CA GLU A 4 1.97 -14.33 -1.11
C GLU A 4 1.61 -15.16 -2.35
N ILE A 5 1.30 -14.47 -3.45
CA ILE A 5 0.94 -15.09 -4.73
C ILE A 5 1.75 -14.37 -5.78
N GLU A 6 2.71 -15.07 -6.38
CA GLU A 6 3.47 -14.53 -7.51
C GLU A 6 2.56 -14.28 -8.72
N PRO A 7 2.71 -13.16 -9.45
CA PRO A 7 3.70 -12.08 -9.28
C PRO A 7 3.24 -10.91 -8.39
N TYR A 8 2.17 -11.09 -7.60
CA TYR A 8 1.46 -10.04 -6.87
C TYR A 8 1.93 -9.84 -5.43
N THR A 9 2.93 -10.61 -4.98
CA THR A 9 3.46 -10.58 -3.61
C THR A 9 3.77 -9.15 -3.14
N ASP A 10 4.37 -8.33 -4.00
CA ASP A 10 4.81 -6.97 -3.68
C ASP A 10 3.98 -5.87 -4.38
N PHE A 11 2.73 -6.15 -4.78
CA PHE A 11 1.86 -5.16 -5.43
C PHE A 11 1.36 -4.09 -4.45
N TYR A 12 1.33 -4.39 -3.15
CA TYR A 12 0.93 -3.47 -2.09
C TYR A 12 2.10 -3.21 -1.15
N VAL A 13 2.02 -2.15 -0.35
CA VAL A 13 3.03 -1.85 0.67
C VAL A 13 2.77 -2.72 1.91
N TRP A 14 3.70 -3.64 2.16
CA TRP A 14 3.68 -4.55 3.31
C TRP A 14 4.85 -4.27 4.23
N GLU A 15 4.60 -4.32 5.54
CA GLU A 15 5.63 -4.13 6.54
C GLU A 15 5.41 -5.01 7.77
N ASN A 16 6.52 -5.42 8.37
CA ASN A 16 6.50 -6.08 9.66
C ASN A 16 6.26 -5.05 10.76
N GLY A 17 5.36 -5.36 11.69
CA GLY A 17 5.21 -4.62 12.92
C GLY A 17 6.08 -5.16 14.05
N THR A 18 5.74 -4.78 15.28
CA THR A 18 6.25 -5.43 16.49
C THR A 18 5.12 -6.16 17.20
N TYR A 19 5.46 -7.08 18.11
CA TYR A 19 4.47 -7.78 18.92
C TYR A 19 4.66 -7.39 20.39
N ASP A 20 3.58 -6.94 21.01
CA ASP A 20 3.56 -6.63 22.45
C ASP A 20 3.08 -7.85 23.23
N GLU A 21 4.01 -8.54 23.88
CA GLU A 21 3.76 -9.73 24.70
C GLU A 21 2.82 -9.44 25.89
N ALA A 22 2.82 -8.21 26.42
CA ALA A 22 2.00 -7.86 27.58
C ALA A 22 0.53 -7.67 27.19
N THR A 23 0.25 -7.18 25.98
CA THR A 23 -1.12 -6.95 25.50
C THR A 23 -1.61 -7.97 24.49
N GLY A 24 -0.70 -8.82 23.97
CA GLY A 24 -0.99 -9.81 22.93
C GLY A 24 -1.35 -9.17 21.58
N LYS A 25 -0.84 -7.97 21.29
CA LYS A 25 -1.22 -7.19 20.10
C LYS A 25 -0.04 -6.98 19.16
N HIS A 26 -0.33 -7.04 17.86
CA HIS A 26 0.57 -6.51 16.83
C HIS A 26 0.51 -4.99 16.83
N LEU A 27 1.67 -4.34 16.87
CA LEU A 27 1.84 -2.90 16.80
C LEU A 27 2.36 -2.51 15.41
N PRO A 28 1.85 -1.42 14.82
CA PRO A 28 2.21 -1.00 13.47
C PRO A 28 3.69 -0.59 13.39
N PRO A 29 4.29 -0.62 12.19
CA PRO A 29 5.72 -0.31 11.99
C PRO A 29 6.10 1.14 12.33
N ASN A 30 5.14 2.06 12.29
CA ASN A 30 5.34 3.46 12.67
C ASN A 30 4.01 4.10 13.11
N ASN A 31 4.07 5.39 13.46
CA ASN A 31 2.92 6.17 13.96
C ASN A 31 2.18 6.93 12.85
N TRP A 32 2.28 6.52 11.58
CA TRP A 32 1.57 7.19 10.49
C TRP A 32 0.06 7.09 10.66
N VAL A 33 -0.61 8.17 10.29
CA VAL A 33 -2.06 8.35 10.44
C VAL A 33 -2.67 8.54 9.07
N CYS A 34 -3.72 7.78 8.76
CA CYS A 34 -4.43 7.89 7.49
C CYS A 34 -5.20 9.22 7.41
N SER A 35 -5.73 9.54 6.22
CA SER A 35 -6.53 10.73 5.97
C SER A 35 -7.76 10.83 6.91
N PHE A 36 -8.28 9.69 7.37
CA PHE A 36 -9.42 9.59 8.29
C PHE A 36 -9.05 9.57 9.79
N ARG A 37 -7.81 9.94 10.14
CA ARG A 37 -7.36 10.20 11.52
C ARG A 37 -7.26 8.99 12.46
N TYR A 38 -7.05 7.80 11.90
CA TYR A 38 -6.63 6.60 12.65
C TYR A 38 -5.33 6.02 12.04
N SER A 39 -4.82 4.90 12.55
CA SER A 39 -3.61 4.23 12.02
C SER A 39 -3.67 4.11 10.49
N ALA A 40 -2.56 4.37 9.80
CA ALA A 40 -2.42 4.09 8.37
C ALA A 40 -2.07 2.62 8.08
N TRP A 41 -1.94 1.80 9.12
CA TRP A 41 -1.55 0.41 9.03
C TRP A 41 -2.62 -0.49 9.60
N GLU A 42 -2.94 -1.55 8.86
CA GLU A 42 -3.89 -2.58 9.25
C GLU A 42 -3.22 -3.96 9.21
N TRP A 43 -3.40 -4.74 10.27
CA TRP A 43 -2.83 -6.08 10.39
C TRP A 43 -3.57 -7.08 9.49
N ASN A 44 -2.83 -7.98 8.85
CA ASN A 44 -3.40 -9.07 8.07
C ASN A 44 -3.07 -10.44 8.67
N ASP A 45 -4.09 -11.15 9.15
CA ASP A 45 -3.90 -12.48 9.76
C ASP A 45 -3.44 -13.57 8.78
N GLN A 46 -3.67 -13.44 7.47
CA GLN A 46 -3.23 -14.45 6.51
C GLN A 46 -1.74 -14.31 6.18
N ARG A 47 -1.28 -13.06 6.03
CA ARG A 47 0.11 -12.74 5.69
C ARG A 47 1.01 -12.56 6.91
N GLN A 48 0.42 -12.32 8.08
CA GLN A 48 1.11 -11.98 9.31
C GLN A 48 1.99 -10.72 9.15
N GLN A 49 1.46 -9.72 8.44
CA GLN A 49 2.10 -8.43 8.19
C GLN A 49 1.06 -7.30 8.21
N PHE A 50 1.52 -6.06 8.39
CA PHE A 50 0.70 -4.87 8.18
C PHE A 50 0.72 -4.46 6.70
N TYR A 51 -0.42 -4.02 6.17
CA TYR A 51 -0.47 -3.28 4.91
C TYR A 51 -0.76 -1.80 5.15
N LEU A 52 -0.21 -0.95 4.28
CA LEU A 52 -0.48 0.49 4.29
C LEU A 52 -1.83 0.80 3.64
N HIS A 53 -2.57 1.73 4.25
CA HIS A 53 -3.72 2.39 3.66
C HIS A 53 -3.75 3.87 4.08
N GLN A 54 -3.55 4.79 3.14
CA GLN A 54 -3.58 6.23 3.38
C GLN A 54 -5.01 6.77 3.48
N PHE A 55 -6.01 5.96 3.12
CA PHE A 55 -7.44 6.24 3.24
C PHE A 55 -8.16 5.13 4.02
N GLY A 56 -9.28 4.60 3.51
CA GLY A 56 -10.03 3.52 4.15
C GLY A 56 -9.23 2.23 4.23
N THR A 57 -9.48 1.38 5.23
CA THR A 57 -8.81 0.06 5.36
C THR A 57 -9.08 -0.85 4.16
N PHE A 58 -10.21 -0.68 3.49
CA PHE A 58 -10.55 -1.36 2.24
C PHE A 58 -9.82 -0.79 0.99
N GLN A 59 -8.95 0.20 1.16
CA GLN A 59 -8.19 0.88 0.11
C GLN A 59 -6.67 0.71 0.34
N PRO A 60 -6.13 -0.52 0.23
CA PRO A 60 -4.70 -0.76 0.42
C PRO A 60 -3.88 -0.03 -0.67
N ASP A 61 -2.79 0.62 -0.26
CA ASP A 61 -1.95 1.37 -1.19
C ASP A 61 -1.10 0.45 -2.06
N LEU A 62 -1.09 0.76 -3.36
CA LEU A 62 -0.21 0.11 -4.30
C LEU A 62 1.23 0.52 -4.05
N ASN A 63 2.14 -0.44 -4.09
CA ASN A 63 3.57 -0.17 -4.05
C ASN A 63 4.05 0.36 -5.42
N TYR A 64 3.97 1.68 -5.63
CA TYR A 64 4.43 2.31 -6.87
C TYR A 64 5.95 2.25 -7.08
N ARG A 65 6.75 1.74 -6.13
CA ARG A 65 8.17 1.42 -6.42
C ARG A 65 8.33 0.11 -7.19
N ASN A 66 7.29 -0.72 -7.25
CA ASN A 66 7.31 -1.98 -7.98
C ASN A 66 7.07 -1.73 -9.49
N PRO A 67 8.02 -2.09 -10.38
CA PRO A 67 7.84 -1.93 -11.83
C PRO A 67 6.60 -2.65 -12.38
N ALA A 68 6.17 -3.77 -11.77
CA ALA A 68 4.97 -4.48 -12.19
C ALA A 68 3.68 -3.66 -11.93
N VAL A 69 3.66 -2.84 -10.87
CA VAL A 69 2.55 -1.90 -10.59
C VAL A 69 2.52 -0.80 -11.64
N HIS A 70 3.68 -0.25 -12.03
CA HIS A 70 3.76 0.71 -13.15
C HIS A 70 3.19 0.13 -14.44
N ASP A 71 3.60 -1.08 -14.80
CA ASP A 71 3.11 -1.74 -16.01
C ASP A 71 1.61 -2.02 -15.94
N ALA A 72 1.09 -2.44 -14.79
CA ALA A 72 -0.33 -2.67 -14.59
C ALA A 72 -1.13 -1.35 -14.74
N MET A 73 -0.70 -0.27 -14.10
CA MET A 73 -1.38 1.03 -14.18
C MET A 73 -1.27 1.67 -15.56
N ASN A 74 -0.16 1.48 -16.26
CA ASN A 74 -0.01 1.86 -17.66
C ASN A 74 -1.01 1.13 -18.56
N LYS A 75 -1.25 -0.17 -18.33
CA LYS A 75 -2.27 -0.94 -19.06
C LYS A 75 -3.68 -0.40 -18.78
N VAL A 76 -3.99 -0.04 -17.54
CA VAL A 76 -5.28 0.59 -17.18
C VAL A 76 -5.48 1.91 -17.93
N MET A 77 -4.46 2.78 -17.95
CA MET A 77 -4.54 4.04 -18.69
C MET A 77 -4.71 3.81 -20.20
N ARG A 78 -3.92 2.91 -20.80
CA ARG A 78 -4.04 2.58 -22.24
C ARG A 78 -5.41 2.02 -22.59
N PHE A 79 -5.96 1.12 -21.78
CA PHE A 79 -7.30 0.56 -22.00
C PHE A 79 -8.37 1.64 -22.17
N TRP A 80 -8.32 2.70 -21.37
CA TRP A 80 -9.29 3.80 -21.48
C TRP A 80 -8.98 4.76 -22.63
N LEU A 81 -7.71 5.03 -22.91
CA LEU A 81 -7.30 5.82 -24.08
C LEU A 81 -7.71 5.14 -25.39
N ASP A 82 -7.56 3.82 -25.48
CA ASP A 82 -7.97 3.01 -26.64
C ASP A 82 -9.49 3.04 -26.86
N LYS A 83 -10.27 3.40 -25.82
CA LYS A 83 -11.72 3.65 -25.92
C LYS A 83 -12.07 5.07 -26.35
N GLY A 84 -11.09 5.95 -26.55
CA GLY A 84 -11.27 7.28 -27.11
C GLY A 84 -11.57 8.39 -26.09
N ILE A 85 -11.24 8.21 -24.80
CA ILE A 85 -11.34 9.32 -23.84
C ILE A 85 -10.28 10.40 -24.14
N GLY A 86 -10.59 11.66 -23.84
CA GLY A 86 -9.69 12.80 -24.12
C GLY A 86 -8.59 13.04 -23.08
N GLY A 87 -8.59 12.33 -21.95
CA GLY A 87 -7.60 12.50 -20.89
C GLY A 87 -8.08 12.03 -19.52
N PHE A 88 -7.24 12.23 -18.49
CA PHE A 88 -7.51 11.80 -17.12
C PHE A 88 -7.42 12.96 -16.13
N ARG A 89 -8.28 12.91 -15.10
CA ARG A 89 -8.01 13.56 -13.82
C ARG A 89 -7.44 12.50 -12.89
N ILE A 90 -6.25 12.71 -12.37
CA ILE A 90 -5.61 11.77 -11.44
C ILE A 90 -5.88 12.21 -10.01
N ASP A 91 -6.54 11.34 -9.24
CA ASP A 91 -6.84 11.60 -7.83
C ASP A 91 -5.66 11.27 -6.93
N ALA A 92 -5.61 11.90 -5.75
CA ALA A 92 -4.72 11.52 -4.66
C ALA A 92 -3.21 11.42 -4.99
N LEU A 93 -2.74 12.07 -6.06
CA LEU A 93 -1.32 12.05 -6.49
C LEU A 93 -0.29 12.31 -5.37
N PRO A 94 -0.52 13.22 -4.40
CA PRO A 94 0.43 13.43 -3.31
C PRO A 94 0.70 12.19 -2.44
N PHE A 95 -0.16 11.18 -2.50
CA PHE A 95 -0.08 9.94 -1.72
C PHE A 95 0.52 8.77 -2.53
N MET A 96 0.99 8.99 -3.76
CA MET A 96 1.48 7.90 -4.63
C MET A 96 2.79 7.26 -4.14
N TYR A 97 3.63 8.03 -3.44
CA TYR A 97 4.89 7.55 -2.90
C TYR A 97 5.06 8.02 -1.47
N GLU A 98 5.43 7.10 -0.59
CA GLU A 98 5.78 7.37 0.80
C GLU A 98 7.27 7.69 0.93
N VAL A 99 7.69 8.23 2.06
CA VAL A 99 9.13 8.35 2.36
C VAL A 99 9.72 6.95 2.50
N ALA A 100 10.84 6.68 1.82
CA ALA A 100 11.56 5.44 1.97
C ALA A 100 12.17 5.34 3.38
N LYS A 101 12.24 4.13 3.93
CA LYS A 101 12.95 3.85 5.18
C LYS A 101 14.40 4.34 5.08
N ASP A 102 14.87 5.01 6.13
CA ASP A 102 16.28 5.40 6.20
C ASP A 102 17.10 4.12 6.44
N PRO A 103 18.02 3.76 5.52
CA PRO A 103 18.84 2.55 5.67
C PRO A 103 19.64 2.50 6.97
N LYS A 104 19.86 3.64 7.63
CA LYS A 104 20.65 3.75 8.86
C LYS A 104 19.83 3.62 10.13
N THR A 105 18.54 3.97 10.10
CA THR A 105 17.69 3.99 11.29
C THR A 105 16.54 2.98 11.24
N GLY A 106 16.33 2.33 10.10
CA GLY A 106 15.20 1.42 9.89
C GLY A 106 13.95 2.16 9.48
#